data_AF-L7MTL1-F1
#
_entry.id   AF-L7MTL1-F1
#
_cell.length_a   1.000
_cell.length_b   1.000
_cell.length_c   1.000
_cell.angle_alpha   90.00
_cell.angle_beta   90.00
_cell.angle_gamma   90.00
#
_symmetry.space_group_name_H-M   'P 1'
#
loop_
_entity.id
_entity.type
_entity.pdbx_description
1 polymer ?
#
loop_
_entity_poly.entity_id
_entity_poly.type
_entity_poly.pdbx_seq_one_letter_code
_entity_poly.pdbx_strand_id
1 'polypeptide(L)'
;SPAAQVDLRTLGYSQQQQEKIKPKVRSTVAQHHEALVGHGFTHAHIVALSQHPAALGTVAVKYQDMIAALPEATHEAIVGVGKQWSGACALEALLTVAGELRGPPLQLDTGQLLKIAKRGGVTAVEVHHTWRNALTGAPLNLTPDQVVAIASNIGGKQALETVQRLLPVLCQDHGLTPQQVVAIASNGGGKQALETVQRLLPVLCQAHGLTPDQVVAIASHDGGKQALETVQRLLPVLCQDHGLTPQQVVAIASNIGGKQALETVQRLLPVLCQDHGLTPDQVVAIASNDGGKQALETVQRLLPVLCQDHGLTPEQVVAIASNGGGKQALETVQRLLPVLCQAHGLTPDQVVAIASHDGGKQALETVQRLLPVLCQDHGLTPAQAVAIANNNGGKQALETVQRLLPVLCQDHGLTPDQVVAIASNGGGKQALESIVAQLSCPDPALAALTNDHLVALACLGGR
;
A
#
# COMPACT_ATOMS: atom_id res chain seq x y z
N SER A 1 -8.73 1.02 47.50
CA SER A 1 -7.26 1.22 47.57
C SER A 1 -6.75 1.77 46.25
N PRO A 2 -6.08 2.94 46.23
CA PRO A 2 -5.42 3.41 45.02
C PRO A 2 -4.17 2.54 44.84
N ALA A 3 -4.17 1.69 43.81
CA ALA A 3 -3.00 0.87 43.48
C ALA A 3 -1.80 1.79 43.27
N ALA A 4 -0.73 1.56 44.03
CA ALA A 4 0.56 2.23 43.84
C ALA A 4 0.92 2.15 42.35
N GLN A 5 0.99 3.30 41.67
CA GLN A 5 1.36 3.33 40.26
C GLN A 5 2.81 2.90 40.19
N VAL A 6 3.05 1.68 39.67
CA VAL A 6 4.39 1.18 39.41
C VAL A 6 5.11 2.17 38.49
N ASP A 7 6.19 2.77 38.98
CA ASP A 7 7.06 3.62 38.19
C ASP A 7 8.01 2.73 37.37
N LEU A 8 7.84 2.74 36.05
CA LEU A 8 8.65 1.91 35.14
C LEU A 8 10.01 2.56 34.82
N ARG A 9 10.32 3.77 35.33
CA ARG A 9 11.66 4.39 35.18
C ARG A 9 12.75 3.51 35.77
N THR A 10 12.44 2.79 36.85
CA THR A 10 13.36 1.85 37.52
C THR A 10 13.76 0.68 36.62
N LEU A 11 12.96 0.39 35.59
CA LEU A 11 13.19 -0.65 34.57
C LEU A 11 13.71 -0.06 33.24
N GLY A 12 14.14 1.21 33.24
CA GLY A 12 14.73 1.87 32.07
C GLY A 12 13.73 2.43 31.05
N TYR A 13 12.43 2.48 31.35
CA TYR A 13 11.45 3.06 30.41
C TYR A 13 11.50 4.59 30.43
N SER A 14 11.56 5.20 29.25
CA SER A 14 11.49 6.66 29.09
C SER A 14 10.09 7.19 29.45
N GLN A 15 9.99 8.48 29.76
CA GLN A 15 8.70 9.11 30.05
C GLN A 15 7.69 8.94 28.89
N GLN A 16 8.15 9.14 27.65
CA GLN A 16 7.31 8.98 26.47
C GLN A 16 6.80 7.53 26.31
N GLN A 17 7.60 6.52 26.69
CA GLN A 17 7.16 5.13 26.67
C GLN A 17 6.10 4.85 27.75
N GLN A 18 6.25 5.43 28.93
CA GLN A 18 5.31 5.25 30.03
C GLN A 18 3.96 5.91 29.81
N GLU A 19 3.92 7.02 29.08
CA GLU A 19 2.69 7.69 28.66
C GLU A 19 1.89 6.82 27.68
N LYS A 20 2.57 5.95 26.92
CA LYS A 20 1.92 4.97 26.03
C LYS A 20 1.39 3.74 26.75
N ILE A 21 1.82 3.48 27.99
CA ILE A 21 1.37 2.33 28.80
C ILE A 21 0.28 2.79 29.77
N LYS A 22 -0.90 2.18 29.67
CA LYS A 22 -2.02 2.45 30.59
C LYS A 22 -1.59 2.20 32.05
N PRO A 23 -1.89 3.10 33.01
CA PRO A 23 -1.44 2.95 34.40
C PRO A 23 -1.74 1.59 35.04
N LYS A 24 -2.92 1.01 34.75
CA LYS A 24 -3.35 -0.31 35.26
C LYS A 24 -2.55 -1.50 34.69
N VAL A 25 -1.81 -1.31 33.61
CA VAL A 25 -1.03 -2.35 32.92
C VAL A 25 0.44 -2.35 33.37
N ARG A 26 0.90 -1.28 34.04
CA ARG A 26 2.31 -1.11 34.44
C ARG A 26 2.81 -2.22 35.37
N SER A 27 1.95 -2.75 36.25
CA SER A 27 2.30 -3.91 37.08
C SER A 27 2.56 -5.17 36.25
N THR A 28 1.73 -5.45 35.25
CA THR A 28 1.92 -6.60 34.33
C THR A 28 3.18 -6.43 33.47
N VAL A 29 3.48 -5.21 33.03
CA VAL A 29 4.74 -4.91 32.33
C VAL A 29 5.94 -5.18 33.22
N ALA A 30 5.94 -4.67 34.45
CA ALA A 30 7.02 -4.90 35.40
C ALA A 30 7.19 -6.39 35.73
N GLN A 31 6.08 -7.12 35.90
CA GLN A 31 6.08 -8.56 36.18
C GLN A 31 6.77 -9.39 35.09
N HIS A 32 6.57 -9.05 33.81
CA HIS A 32 7.12 -9.81 32.68
C HIS A 32 8.37 -9.19 32.06
N HIS A 33 8.85 -8.05 32.58
CA HIS A 33 9.93 -7.27 31.99
C HIS A 33 11.22 -8.07 31.83
N GLU A 34 11.72 -8.68 32.92
CA GLU A 34 12.99 -9.40 32.92
C GLU A 34 12.98 -10.57 31.94
N ALA A 35 11.88 -11.33 31.89
CA ALA A 35 11.73 -12.45 30.96
C ALA A 35 11.74 -11.97 29.50
N LEU A 36 10.98 -10.91 29.18
CA LEU A 36 10.90 -10.39 27.82
C LEU A 36 12.23 -9.78 27.36
N VAL A 37 12.93 -9.05 28.22
CA VAL A 37 14.28 -8.52 27.91
C VAL A 37 15.28 -9.67 27.78
N GLY A 38 15.20 -10.69 28.63
CA GLY A 38 16.02 -11.90 28.53
C GLY A 38 15.85 -12.65 27.21
N HIS A 39 14.65 -12.62 26.63
CA HIS A 39 14.37 -13.16 25.29
C HIS A 39 14.78 -12.22 24.14
N GLY A 40 15.33 -11.04 24.43
CA GLY A 40 15.81 -10.07 23.44
C GLY A 40 14.77 -9.04 22.99
N PHE A 41 13.60 -8.92 23.64
CA PHE A 41 12.63 -7.88 23.31
C PHE A 41 13.07 -6.51 23.83
N THR A 42 12.94 -5.47 22.99
CA THR A 42 13.23 -4.09 23.35
C THR A 42 12.10 -3.47 24.18
N HIS A 43 12.36 -2.36 24.88
CA HIS A 43 11.30 -1.59 25.55
C HIS A 43 10.19 -1.17 24.60
N ALA A 44 10.51 -0.88 23.33
CA ALA A 44 9.51 -0.56 22.31
C ALA A 44 8.58 -1.74 22.00
N HIS A 45 9.12 -2.96 21.90
CA HIS A 45 8.33 -4.18 21.75
C HIS A 45 7.39 -4.39 22.94
N ILE A 46 7.90 -4.23 24.17
CA ILE A 46 7.11 -4.43 25.38
C ILE A 46 5.99 -3.38 25.49
N VAL A 47 6.27 -2.12 25.14
CA VAL A 47 5.24 -1.07 25.04
C VAL A 47 4.17 -1.45 24.02
N ALA A 48 4.54 -1.99 22.85
CA ALA A 48 3.59 -2.43 21.85
C ALA A 48 2.72 -3.59 22.33
N LEU A 49 3.30 -4.61 22.97
CA LEU A 49 2.56 -5.74 23.56
C LEU A 49 1.62 -5.29 24.69
N SER A 50 1.99 -4.25 25.45
CA SER A 50 1.17 -3.73 26.56
C SER A 50 -0.21 -3.19 26.15
N GLN A 51 -0.43 -2.96 24.85
CA GLN A 51 -1.76 -2.62 24.32
C GLN A 51 -2.80 -3.70 24.64
N HIS A 52 -2.37 -4.97 24.67
CA HIS A 52 -3.16 -6.13 25.07
C HIS A 52 -2.41 -6.97 26.10
N PRO A 53 -2.60 -6.71 27.41
CA PRO A 53 -1.73 -7.21 28.47
C PRO A 53 -1.55 -8.73 28.53
N ALA A 54 -2.54 -9.51 28.09
CA ALA A 54 -2.44 -10.97 28.01
C ALA A 54 -1.26 -11.44 27.15
N ALA A 55 -0.92 -10.70 26.10
CA ALA A 55 0.18 -11.05 25.21
C ALA A 55 1.55 -10.95 25.89
N LEU A 56 1.71 -10.06 26.89
CA LEU A 56 2.96 -9.96 27.67
C LEU A 56 3.27 -11.28 28.37
N GLY A 57 2.27 -11.86 29.05
CA GLY A 57 2.42 -13.13 29.74
C GLY A 57 2.61 -14.30 28.77
N THR A 58 1.80 -14.38 27.71
CA THR A 58 1.90 -15.45 26.70
C THR A 58 3.28 -15.46 26.05
N VAL A 59 3.79 -14.31 25.60
CA VAL A 59 5.12 -14.23 24.97
C VAL A 59 6.21 -14.50 26.00
N ALA A 60 6.15 -13.93 27.20
CA ALA A 60 7.18 -14.14 28.22
C ALA A 60 7.36 -15.62 28.59
N VAL A 61 6.25 -16.35 28.72
CA VAL A 61 6.24 -17.75 29.16
C VAL A 61 6.52 -18.72 28.01
N LYS A 62 5.88 -18.53 26.85
CA LYS A 62 5.91 -19.50 25.75
C LYS A 62 6.88 -19.14 24.62
N TYR A 63 7.78 -18.18 24.83
CA TYR A 63 8.69 -17.72 23.76
C TYR A 63 9.50 -18.85 23.13
N GLN A 64 10.06 -19.76 23.93
CA GLN A 64 10.84 -20.88 23.41
C GLN A 64 9.99 -21.84 22.57
N ASP A 65 8.77 -22.13 23.00
CA ASP A 65 7.80 -22.90 22.23
C ASP A 65 7.44 -22.19 20.92
N MET A 66 7.32 -20.86 20.94
CA MET A 66 7.05 -20.06 19.73
C MET A 66 8.20 -20.15 18.73
N ILE A 67 9.45 -20.06 19.15
CA ILE A 67 10.60 -20.17 18.24
C ILE A 67 10.72 -21.59 17.68
N ALA A 68 10.41 -22.62 18.47
CA ALA A 68 10.38 -24.00 18.00
C ALA A 68 9.24 -24.25 17.00
N ALA A 69 8.04 -23.75 17.30
CA ALA A 69 6.86 -23.93 16.45
C ALA A 69 6.83 -22.95 15.27
N LEU A 70 7.61 -21.88 15.27
CA LEU A 70 7.67 -20.86 14.22
C LEU A 70 9.15 -20.53 13.90
N PRO A 71 9.85 -21.43 13.19
CA PRO A 71 11.23 -21.18 12.81
C PRO A 71 11.31 -19.87 12.00
N GLU A 72 12.37 -19.10 12.24
CA GLU A 72 12.64 -17.80 11.61
C GLU A 72 11.68 -16.66 12.00
N ALA A 73 10.78 -16.87 12.97
CA ALA A 73 9.93 -15.80 13.49
C ALA A 73 10.77 -14.71 14.16
N THR A 74 10.66 -13.48 13.68
CA THR A 74 11.32 -12.31 14.28
C THR A 74 10.52 -11.78 15.48
N HIS A 75 11.19 -11.10 16.41
CA HIS A 75 10.53 -10.40 17.51
C HIS A 75 9.46 -9.44 17.01
N GLU A 76 9.73 -8.71 15.93
CA GLU A 76 8.78 -7.80 15.28
C GLU A 76 7.54 -8.52 14.76
N ALA A 77 7.69 -9.72 14.20
CA ALA A 77 6.55 -10.50 13.72
C ALA A 77 5.69 -11.03 14.88
N ILE A 78 6.30 -11.53 15.95
CA ILE A 78 5.61 -11.99 17.17
C ILE A 78 4.88 -10.81 17.84
N VAL A 79 5.55 -9.67 18.01
CA VAL A 79 4.95 -8.43 18.54
C VAL A 79 3.81 -7.96 17.64
N GLY A 80 3.98 -8.10 16.32
CA GLY A 80 2.98 -7.79 15.32
C GLY A 80 1.65 -8.51 15.55
N VAL A 81 1.69 -9.79 15.93
CA VAL A 81 0.52 -10.60 16.33
C VAL A 81 0.06 -10.23 17.74
N GLY A 82 0.97 -10.21 18.71
CA GLY A 82 0.66 -10.02 20.13
C GLY A 82 -0.02 -8.68 20.45
N LYS A 83 0.28 -7.63 19.68
CA LYS A 83 -0.35 -6.30 19.83
C LYS A 83 -1.77 -6.22 19.28
N GLN A 84 -2.35 -7.30 18.75
CA GLN A 84 -3.74 -7.33 18.29
C GLN A 84 -4.68 -7.72 19.44
N TRP A 85 -5.96 -7.38 19.29
CA TRP A 85 -6.99 -7.70 20.30
C TRP A 85 -7.00 -9.18 20.71
N SER A 86 -6.94 -10.09 19.73
CA SER A 86 -6.86 -11.53 19.98
C SER A 86 -5.42 -12.07 19.95
N GLY A 87 -4.41 -11.21 20.12
CA GLY A 87 -3.01 -11.52 19.84
C GLY A 87 -2.46 -12.68 20.67
N ALA A 88 -2.71 -12.66 21.98
CA ALA A 88 -2.33 -13.75 22.89
C ALA A 88 -2.93 -15.09 22.45
N CYS A 89 -4.25 -15.13 22.25
CA CYS A 89 -4.96 -16.34 21.82
C CYS A 89 -4.51 -16.81 20.43
N ALA A 90 -4.22 -15.87 19.51
CA ALA A 90 -3.74 -16.21 18.17
C ALA A 90 -2.35 -16.84 18.20
N LEU A 91 -1.44 -16.32 19.04
CA LEU A 91 -0.14 -16.93 19.26
C LEU A 91 -0.27 -18.32 19.87
N GLU A 92 -1.16 -18.52 20.84
CA GLU A 92 -1.41 -19.84 21.41
C GLU A 92 -2.01 -20.82 20.40
N ALA A 93 -2.98 -20.39 19.60
CA ALA A 93 -3.53 -21.22 18.54
C ALA A 93 -2.46 -21.64 17.54
N LEU A 94 -1.55 -20.73 17.15
CA LEU A 94 -0.42 -21.08 16.30
C LEU A 94 0.45 -22.18 16.93
N LEU A 95 0.75 -22.12 18.23
CA LEU A 95 1.49 -23.20 18.90
C LEU A 95 0.78 -24.55 18.77
N THR A 96 -0.55 -24.56 18.81
CA THR A 96 -1.34 -25.78 18.69
C THR A 96 -1.39 -26.32 17.28
N VAL A 97 -1.57 -25.46 16.26
CA VAL A 97 -1.92 -25.92 14.91
C VAL A 97 -0.83 -25.73 13.85
N ALA A 98 0.24 -24.97 14.13
CA ALA A 98 1.22 -24.60 13.11
C ALA A 98 1.98 -25.79 12.52
N GLY A 99 2.22 -26.84 13.31
CA GLY A 99 2.84 -28.08 12.80
C GLY A 99 2.00 -28.72 11.70
N GLU A 100 0.68 -28.78 11.89
CA GLU A 100 -0.22 -29.34 10.89
C GLU A 100 -0.43 -28.39 9.70
N LEU A 101 -0.53 -27.07 9.93
CA LEU A 101 -0.69 -26.09 8.86
C LEU A 101 0.51 -26.03 7.91
N ARG A 102 1.70 -26.42 8.38
CA ARG A 102 2.92 -26.62 7.57
C ARG A 102 2.90 -27.89 6.74
N GLY A 103 2.07 -28.86 7.09
CA GLY A 103 1.85 -30.05 6.29
C GLY A 103 0.86 -29.79 5.15
N PRO A 104 0.68 -30.78 4.26
CA PRO A 104 -0.38 -30.73 3.25
C PRO A 104 -1.78 -30.60 3.90
N PRO A 105 -2.74 -29.97 3.20
CA PRO A 105 -2.62 -29.46 1.82
C PRO A 105 -2.11 -28.02 1.72
N LEU A 106 -2.02 -27.27 2.83
CA LEU A 106 -1.69 -25.83 2.77
C LEU A 106 -0.20 -25.51 2.76
N GLN A 107 0.63 -26.27 3.48
CA GLN A 107 2.10 -26.09 3.49
C GLN A 107 2.53 -24.65 3.80
N LEU A 108 1.89 -24.03 4.81
CA LEU A 108 2.09 -22.61 5.10
C LEU A 108 3.46 -22.33 5.71
N ASP A 109 4.17 -21.32 5.22
CA ASP A 109 5.41 -20.85 5.84
C ASP A 109 5.17 -20.04 7.14
N THR A 110 6.22 -19.79 7.90
CA THR A 110 6.15 -19.02 9.16
C THR A 110 5.60 -17.60 8.93
N GLY A 111 5.97 -16.95 7.84
CA GLY A 111 5.49 -15.62 7.48
C GLY A 111 3.99 -15.59 7.19
N GLN A 112 3.48 -16.58 6.44
CA GLN A 112 2.06 -16.75 6.15
C GLN A 112 1.24 -17.00 7.42
N LEU A 113 1.71 -17.89 8.30
CA LEU A 113 1.07 -18.17 9.58
C LEU A 113 0.96 -16.93 10.47
N LEU A 114 2.07 -16.18 10.60
CA LEU A 114 2.10 -14.93 11.36
C LEU A 114 1.23 -13.84 10.73
N LYS A 115 1.14 -13.79 9.39
CA LYS A 115 0.27 -12.85 8.67
C LYS A 115 -1.22 -13.14 8.94
N ILE A 116 -1.63 -14.41 8.90
CA ILE A 116 -2.99 -14.84 9.23
C ILE A 116 -3.33 -14.49 10.68
N ALA A 117 -2.47 -14.86 11.63
CA ALA A 117 -2.68 -14.57 13.05
C ALA A 117 -2.73 -13.07 13.34
N LYS A 118 -1.87 -12.27 12.69
CA LYS A 118 -1.80 -10.82 12.85
C LYS A 118 -3.02 -10.09 12.32
N ARG A 119 -3.61 -10.53 11.20
CA ARG A 119 -4.70 -9.79 10.53
C ARG A 119 -6.08 -10.42 10.74
N GLY A 120 -6.16 -11.75 10.68
CA GLY A 120 -7.40 -12.51 10.89
C GLY A 120 -7.65 -12.94 12.33
N GLY A 121 -6.62 -12.89 13.19
CA GLY A 121 -6.73 -13.27 14.59
C GLY A 121 -6.88 -14.77 14.82
N VAL A 122 -7.24 -15.14 16.05
CA VAL A 122 -7.34 -16.55 16.49
C VAL A 122 -8.32 -17.35 15.65
N THR A 123 -9.49 -16.77 15.36
CA THR A 123 -10.54 -17.46 14.61
C THR A 123 -10.16 -17.78 13.17
N ALA A 124 -9.28 -16.96 12.55
CA ALA A 124 -8.78 -17.24 11.21
C ALA A 124 -7.78 -18.40 11.23
N VAL A 125 -6.90 -18.46 12.23
CA VAL A 125 -5.95 -19.58 12.42
C VAL A 125 -6.70 -20.91 12.60
N GLU A 126 -7.73 -20.93 13.45
CA GLU A 126 -8.56 -22.12 13.71
C GLU A 126 -9.35 -22.55 12.47
N VAL A 127 -9.95 -21.60 11.74
CA VAL A 127 -10.70 -21.90 10.52
C VAL A 127 -9.80 -22.41 9.40
N HIS A 128 -8.59 -21.84 9.27
CA HIS A 128 -7.59 -22.40 8.39
C HIS A 128 -7.38 -23.86 8.71
N HIS A 129 -7.08 -24.20 9.97
CA HIS A 129 -6.79 -25.57 10.38
C HIS A 129 -7.94 -26.53 10.10
N THR A 130 -9.16 -26.13 10.44
CA THR A 130 -10.36 -26.98 10.32
C THR A 130 -10.81 -27.19 8.88
N TRP A 131 -10.63 -26.20 7.99
CA TRP A 131 -11.15 -26.26 6.62
C TRP A 131 -10.12 -26.45 5.53
N ARG A 132 -8.83 -26.70 5.86
CA ARG A 132 -7.76 -26.89 4.85
C ARG A 132 -8.19 -27.77 3.69
N ASN A 133 -8.69 -28.97 4.01
CA ASN A 133 -9.08 -29.95 3.01
C ASN A 133 -10.32 -29.52 2.21
N ALA A 134 -11.28 -28.85 2.85
CA ALA A 134 -12.49 -28.38 2.18
C ALA A 134 -12.22 -27.20 1.24
N LEU A 135 -11.29 -26.30 1.61
CA LEU A 135 -10.94 -25.12 0.82
C LEU A 135 -10.09 -25.49 -0.41
N THR A 136 -9.15 -26.43 -0.25
CA THR A 136 -8.28 -26.87 -1.35
C THR A 136 -8.90 -28.00 -2.19
N GLY A 137 -9.95 -28.64 -1.68
CA GLY A 137 -10.67 -29.71 -2.38
C GLY A 137 -11.82 -29.19 -3.25
N ALA A 138 -12.43 -30.11 -4.01
CA ALA A 138 -13.63 -29.80 -4.78
C ALA A 138 -14.81 -29.42 -3.85
N PRO A 139 -15.68 -28.47 -4.27
CA PRO A 139 -15.69 -27.78 -5.57
C PRO A 139 -14.83 -26.50 -5.61
N LEU A 140 -14.22 -26.10 -4.48
CA LEU A 140 -13.58 -24.78 -4.35
C LEU A 140 -12.20 -24.72 -5.01
N ASN A 141 -11.40 -25.78 -4.86
CA ASN A 141 -10.07 -25.92 -5.47
C ASN A 141 -9.16 -24.69 -5.29
N LEU A 142 -9.22 -24.03 -4.13
CA LEU A 142 -8.42 -22.86 -3.86
C LEU A 142 -6.96 -23.25 -3.67
N THR A 143 -6.05 -22.43 -4.19
CA THR A 143 -4.62 -22.59 -3.88
C THR A 143 -4.34 -22.16 -2.45
N PRO A 144 -3.28 -22.68 -1.80
CA PRO A 144 -2.89 -22.21 -0.48
C PRO A 144 -2.70 -20.69 -0.41
N ASP A 145 -2.11 -20.08 -1.44
CA ASP A 145 -1.94 -18.62 -1.52
C ASP A 145 -3.26 -17.85 -1.55
N GLN A 146 -4.27 -18.37 -2.26
CA GLN A 146 -5.62 -17.77 -2.28
C GLN A 146 -6.27 -17.86 -0.90
N VAL A 147 -6.15 -19.02 -0.24
CA VAL A 147 -6.68 -19.25 1.12
C VAL A 147 -6.01 -18.29 2.12
N VAL A 148 -4.69 -18.13 2.05
CA VAL A 148 -3.93 -17.15 2.85
C VAL A 148 -4.38 -15.72 2.55
N ALA A 149 -4.54 -15.36 1.26
CA ALA A 149 -4.94 -14.02 0.86
C ALA A 149 -6.32 -13.63 1.40
N ILE A 150 -7.29 -14.54 1.39
CA ILE A 150 -8.64 -14.32 1.93
C ILE A 150 -8.59 -14.11 3.45
N ALA A 151 -7.91 -15.01 4.16
CA ALA A 151 -7.95 -15.03 5.62
C ALA A 151 -7.04 -14.01 6.29
N SER A 152 -6.03 -13.51 5.58
CA SER A 152 -5.09 -12.48 6.07
C SER A 152 -5.71 -11.09 6.16
N ASN A 153 -7.00 -11.00 6.46
CA ASN A 153 -7.77 -9.75 6.58
C ASN A 153 -8.63 -9.76 7.83
N ILE A 154 -9.03 -8.57 8.29
CA ILE A 154 -9.98 -8.44 9.40
C ILE A 154 -11.30 -9.12 8.99
N GLY A 155 -11.74 -10.09 9.78
CA GLY A 155 -12.90 -10.92 9.44
C GLY A 155 -12.60 -12.04 8.44
N GLY A 156 -11.34 -12.46 8.28
CA GLY A 156 -10.92 -13.52 7.35
C GLY A 156 -11.72 -14.83 7.47
N LYS A 157 -12.07 -15.25 8.70
CA LYS A 157 -13.01 -16.38 8.93
C LYS A 157 -14.33 -16.20 8.18
N GLN A 158 -14.94 -15.01 8.33
CA GLN A 158 -16.21 -14.68 7.70
C GLN A 158 -16.10 -14.66 6.18
N ALA A 159 -14.96 -14.18 5.65
CA ALA A 159 -14.70 -14.20 4.22
C ALA A 159 -14.58 -15.65 3.70
N LEU A 160 -13.82 -16.52 4.37
CA LEU A 160 -13.70 -17.94 4.02
C LEU A 160 -15.05 -18.68 4.05
N GLU A 161 -15.85 -18.47 5.10
CA GLU A 161 -17.23 -18.99 5.20
C GLU A 161 -18.08 -18.58 4.00
N THR A 162 -17.95 -17.33 3.61
CA THR A 162 -18.74 -16.75 2.53
C THR A 162 -18.26 -17.26 1.17
N VAL A 163 -16.95 -17.44 0.98
CA VAL A 163 -16.38 -18.07 -0.23
C VAL A 163 -16.86 -19.51 -0.35
N GLN A 164 -16.80 -20.30 0.73
CA GLN A 164 -17.29 -21.68 0.70
C GLN A 164 -18.76 -21.76 0.26
N ARG A 165 -19.59 -20.83 0.76
CA ARG A 165 -21.03 -20.78 0.45
C ARG A 165 -21.32 -20.21 -0.94
N LEU A 166 -20.65 -19.14 -1.34
CA LEU A 166 -21.03 -18.33 -2.49
C LEU A 166 -20.18 -18.57 -3.73
N LEU A 167 -18.97 -19.15 -3.65
CA LEU A 167 -18.15 -19.40 -4.84
C LEU A 167 -18.90 -20.26 -5.87
N PRO A 168 -19.53 -21.41 -5.53
CA PRO A 168 -20.25 -22.20 -6.52
C PRO A 168 -21.43 -21.43 -7.14
N VAL A 169 -22.16 -20.68 -6.31
CA VAL A 169 -23.33 -19.88 -6.74
C VAL A 169 -22.93 -18.75 -7.67
N LEU A 170 -21.89 -17.98 -7.31
CA LEU A 170 -21.38 -16.88 -8.12
C LEU A 170 -20.80 -17.36 -9.46
N CYS A 171 -20.16 -18.53 -9.48
CA CYS A 171 -19.66 -19.12 -10.71
C CYS A 171 -20.79 -19.63 -11.62
N GLN A 172 -21.78 -20.35 -11.06
CA GLN A 172 -22.86 -20.98 -11.83
C GLN A 172 -23.90 -19.97 -12.31
N ASP A 173 -24.37 -19.10 -11.41
CA ASP A 173 -25.53 -18.23 -11.67
C ASP A 173 -25.13 -16.88 -12.27
N HIS A 174 -23.89 -16.45 -12.04
CA HIS A 174 -23.41 -15.13 -12.46
C HIS A 174 -22.17 -15.18 -13.37
N GLY A 175 -21.67 -16.38 -13.70
CA GLY A 175 -20.55 -16.56 -14.63
C GLY A 175 -19.22 -16.00 -14.12
N LEU A 176 -19.09 -15.73 -12.82
CA LEU A 176 -17.83 -15.25 -12.26
C LEU A 176 -16.79 -16.38 -12.24
N THR A 177 -15.52 -16.03 -12.40
CA THR A 177 -14.44 -17.00 -12.24
C THR A 177 -14.09 -17.17 -10.76
N PRO A 178 -13.55 -18.34 -10.33
CA PRO A 178 -13.01 -18.49 -8.98
C PRO A 178 -11.98 -17.42 -8.62
N GLN A 179 -11.17 -16.98 -9.59
CA GLN A 179 -10.19 -15.90 -9.38
C GLN A 179 -10.86 -14.56 -9.05
N GLN A 180 -11.97 -14.22 -9.70
CA GLN A 180 -12.74 -13.00 -9.40
C GLN A 180 -13.37 -13.07 -8.00
N VAL A 181 -13.93 -14.22 -7.62
CA VAL A 181 -14.49 -14.44 -6.27
C VAL A 181 -13.40 -14.28 -5.21
N VAL A 182 -12.21 -14.85 -5.44
CA VAL A 182 -11.06 -14.68 -4.55
C VAL A 182 -10.64 -13.21 -4.47
N ALA A 183 -10.53 -12.50 -5.60
CA ALA A 183 -10.16 -11.09 -5.63
C ALA A 183 -11.12 -10.22 -4.81
N ILE A 184 -12.43 -10.49 -4.83
CA ILE A 184 -13.42 -9.80 -3.98
C ILE A 184 -13.22 -10.15 -2.50
N ALA A 185 -13.00 -11.44 -2.21
CA ALA A 185 -12.89 -11.96 -0.85
C ALA A 185 -11.60 -11.56 -0.12
N SER A 186 -10.51 -11.31 -0.86
CA SER A 186 -9.17 -10.99 -0.33
C SER A 186 -8.99 -9.55 0.17
N ASN A 187 -10.09 -8.86 0.48
CA ASN A 187 -10.09 -7.49 1.02
C ASN A 187 -10.78 -7.41 2.39
N GLY A 188 -10.55 -6.31 3.11
CA GLY A 188 -11.27 -5.97 4.33
C GLY A 188 -12.77 -5.90 4.07
N GLY A 189 -13.53 -6.74 4.79
CA GLY A 189 -14.98 -6.87 4.58
C GLY A 189 -15.38 -7.74 3.39
N GLY A 190 -14.50 -8.63 2.90
CA GLY A 190 -14.76 -9.53 1.76
C GLY A 190 -16.10 -10.29 1.81
N LYS A 191 -16.55 -10.74 2.99
CA LYS A 191 -17.91 -11.30 3.18
C LYS A 191 -19.00 -10.36 2.66
N GLN A 192 -18.95 -9.11 3.12
CA GLN A 192 -19.95 -8.10 2.77
C GLN A 192 -19.90 -7.75 1.29
N ALA A 193 -18.70 -7.70 0.71
CA ALA A 193 -18.53 -7.47 -0.72
C ALA A 193 -19.13 -8.62 -1.55
N LEU A 194 -18.83 -9.89 -1.23
CA LEU A 194 -19.39 -11.06 -1.92
C LEU A 194 -20.94 -11.13 -1.84
N GLU A 195 -21.51 -10.94 -0.65
CA GLU A 195 -22.97 -10.92 -0.46
C GLU A 195 -23.62 -9.77 -1.27
N THR A 196 -22.91 -8.65 -1.41
CA THR A 196 -23.39 -7.50 -2.18
C THR A 196 -23.26 -7.73 -3.68
N VAL A 197 -22.19 -8.37 -4.15
CA VAL A 197 -22.04 -8.78 -5.56
C VAL A 197 -23.16 -9.73 -5.95
N GLN A 198 -23.43 -10.77 -5.17
CA GLN A 198 -24.53 -11.70 -5.44
C GLN A 198 -25.88 -10.95 -5.58
N ARG A 199 -26.13 -9.97 -4.70
CA ARG A 199 -27.39 -9.20 -4.70
C ARG A 199 -27.47 -8.17 -5.83
N LEU A 200 -26.39 -7.46 -6.12
CA LEU A 200 -26.41 -6.28 -6.99
C LEU A 200 -25.90 -6.53 -8.40
N LEU A 201 -25.14 -7.59 -8.66
CA LEU A 201 -24.63 -7.89 -10.00
C LEU A 201 -25.76 -7.93 -11.04
N PRO A 202 -26.88 -8.66 -10.84
CA PRO A 202 -27.97 -8.66 -11.82
C PRO A 202 -28.58 -7.28 -12.05
N VAL A 203 -28.75 -6.50 -10.97
CA VAL A 203 -29.35 -5.16 -11.03
C VAL A 203 -28.44 -4.19 -11.78
N LEU A 204 -27.15 -4.17 -11.46
CA LEU A 204 -26.17 -3.29 -12.08
C LEU A 204 -25.98 -3.62 -13.57
N CYS A 205 -25.99 -4.90 -13.94
CA CYS A 205 -25.88 -5.31 -15.33
C CYS A 205 -27.14 -4.96 -16.13
N GLN A 206 -28.33 -5.27 -15.61
CA GLN A 206 -29.59 -5.08 -16.33
C GLN A 206 -30.05 -3.62 -16.40
N ALA A 207 -29.97 -2.89 -15.28
CA ALA A 207 -30.50 -1.53 -15.18
C ALA A 207 -29.48 -0.45 -15.57
N HIS A 208 -28.18 -0.74 -15.48
CA HIS A 208 -27.13 0.25 -15.71
C HIS A 208 -26.11 -0.16 -16.80
N GLY A 209 -26.31 -1.32 -17.43
CA GLY A 209 -25.46 -1.78 -18.54
C GLY A 209 -24.01 -2.08 -18.13
N LEU A 210 -23.74 -2.28 -16.84
CA LEU A 210 -22.41 -2.66 -16.39
C LEU A 210 -22.10 -4.11 -16.76
N THR A 211 -20.83 -4.41 -16.98
CA THR A 211 -20.37 -5.79 -17.17
C THR A 211 -20.05 -6.45 -15.82
N PRO A 212 -20.11 -7.80 -15.73
CA PRO A 212 -19.66 -8.52 -14.54
C PRO A 212 -18.24 -8.13 -14.11
N ASP A 213 -17.31 -7.94 -15.07
CA ASP A 213 -15.93 -7.54 -14.80
C ASP A 213 -15.84 -6.15 -14.15
N GLN A 214 -16.68 -5.20 -14.56
CA GLN A 214 -16.76 -3.88 -13.93
C GLN A 214 -17.31 -3.98 -12.50
N VAL A 215 -18.32 -4.82 -12.26
CA VAL A 215 -18.86 -5.07 -10.91
C VAL A 215 -17.79 -5.69 -10.01
N VAL A 216 -17.03 -6.66 -10.52
CA VAL A 216 -15.89 -7.26 -9.81
C VAL A 216 -14.84 -6.20 -9.49
N ALA A 217 -14.43 -5.38 -10.47
CA ALA A 217 -13.45 -4.31 -10.26
C ALA A 217 -13.86 -3.33 -9.15
N ILE A 218 -15.14 -2.95 -9.07
CA ILE A 218 -15.66 -2.10 -7.98
C ILE A 218 -15.61 -2.82 -6.61
N ALA A 219 -15.89 -4.12 -6.61
CA ALA A 219 -16.00 -4.92 -5.39
C ALA A 219 -14.65 -5.38 -4.81
N SER A 220 -13.60 -5.44 -5.63
CA SER A 220 -12.27 -5.95 -5.29
C SER A 220 -11.36 -4.98 -4.52
N HIS A 221 -11.95 -4.15 -3.65
CA HIS A 221 -11.23 -3.22 -2.78
C HIS A 221 -11.83 -3.20 -1.37
N ASP A 222 -11.08 -2.66 -0.40
CA ASP A 222 -11.59 -2.37 0.93
C ASP A 222 -12.85 -1.50 0.85
N GLY A 223 -13.95 -2.00 1.45
CA GLY A 223 -15.25 -1.34 1.37
C GLY A 223 -16.01 -1.57 0.07
N GLY A 224 -15.71 -2.62 -0.71
CA GLY A 224 -16.38 -2.96 -1.98
C GLY A 224 -17.91 -2.97 -1.90
N LYS A 225 -18.52 -3.43 -0.79
CA LYS A 225 -19.97 -3.31 -0.54
C LYS A 225 -20.45 -1.86 -0.66
N GLN A 226 -19.76 -0.95 0.01
CA GLN A 226 -20.13 0.46 0.06
C GLN A 226 -19.95 1.12 -1.31
N ALA A 227 -18.92 0.73 -2.06
CA ALA A 227 -18.71 1.21 -3.43
C ALA A 227 -19.85 0.76 -4.35
N LEU A 228 -20.21 -0.53 -4.35
CA LEU A 228 -21.32 -1.07 -5.16
C LEU A 228 -22.66 -0.41 -4.84
N GLU A 229 -23.01 -0.28 -3.56
CA GLU A 229 -24.26 0.38 -3.13
C GLU A 229 -24.28 1.86 -3.55
N THR A 230 -23.12 2.51 -3.59
CA THR A 230 -23.01 3.90 -4.03
C THR A 230 -23.09 4.03 -5.54
N VAL A 231 -22.50 3.12 -6.31
CA VAL A 231 -22.66 3.06 -7.77
C VAL A 231 -24.13 2.88 -8.12
N GLN A 232 -24.82 1.92 -7.50
CA GLN A 232 -26.25 1.71 -7.74
C GLN A 232 -27.07 3.00 -7.50
N ARG A 233 -26.75 3.73 -6.43
CA ARG A 233 -27.47 4.96 -6.05
C ARG A 233 -27.12 6.17 -6.92
N LEU A 234 -25.84 6.36 -7.25
CA LEU A 234 -25.34 7.60 -7.84
C LEU A 234 -25.10 7.52 -9.34
N LEU A 235 -24.96 6.33 -9.93
CA LEU A 235 -24.74 6.21 -11.38
C LEU A 235 -25.81 6.94 -12.20
N PRO A 236 -27.13 6.80 -11.94
CA PRO A 236 -28.14 7.53 -12.70
C PRO A 236 -27.99 9.05 -12.58
N VAL A 237 -27.74 9.55 -11.37
CA VAL A 237 -27.61 10.99 -11.07
C VAL A 237 -26.35 11.57 -11.71
N LEU A 238 -25.22 10.87 -11.64
CA LEU A 238 -23.97 11.31 -12.24
C LEU A 238 -24.04 11.30 -13.78
N CYS A 239 -24.73 10.33 -14.37
CA CYS A 239 -24.91 10.27 -15.82
C CYS A 239 -25.89 11.33 -16.32
N GLN A 240 -27.04 11.50 -15.67
CA GLN A 240 -28.11 12.40 -16.12
C GLN A 240 -27.78 13.87 -15.86
N ASP A 241 -27.34 14.19 -14.64
CA ASP A 241 -27.19 15.59 -14.21
C ASP A 241 -25.79 16.15 -14.49
N HIS A 242 -24.77 15.27 -14.57
CA HIS A 242 -23.37 15.67 -14.71
C HIS A 242 -22.72 15.17 -16.00
N GLY A 243 -23.47 14.48 -16.87
CA GLY A 243 -23.00 14.03 -18.17
C GLY A 243 -21.90 12.96 -18.14
N LEU A 244 -21.66 12.32 -16.99
CA LEU A 244 -20.64 11.28 -16.89
C LEU A 244 -21.08 10.00 -17.57
N THR A 245 -20.13 9.24 -18.10
CA THR A 245 -20.41 7.90 -18.65
C THR A 245 -20.40 6.85 -17.54
N PRO A 246 -21.11 5.72 -17.71
CA PRO A 246 -21.00 4.58 -16.78
C PRO A 246 -19.55 4.12 -16.59
N GLN A 247 -18.72 4.17 -17.65
CA GLN A 247 -17.30 3.81 -17.58
C GLN A 247 -16.51 4.74 -16.64
N GLN A 248 -16.79 6.04 -16.66
CA GLN A 248 -16.16 7.00 -15.75
C GLN A 248 -16.60 6.76 -14.30
N VAL A 249 -17.88 6.47 -14.07
CA VAL A 249 -18.40 6.12 -12.73
C VAL A 249 -17.72 4.86 -12.19
N VAL A 250 -17.54 3.83 -13.04
CA VAL A 250 -16.79 2.62 -12.68
C VAL A 250 -15.34 2.96 -12.34
N ALA A 251 -14.65 3.74 -13.18
CA ALA A 251 -13.26 4.13 -12.95
C ALA A 251 -13.06 4.89 -11.62
N ILE A 252 -14.02 5.72 -11.20
CA ILE A 252 -13.99 6.40 -9.89
C ILE A 252 -14.21 5.39 -8.75
N ALA A 253 -15.15 4.47 -8.92
CA ALA A 253 -15.58 3.53 -7.89
C ALA A 253 -14.59 2.37 -7.65
N SER A 254 -13.82 1.97 -8.67
CA SER A 254 -12.84 0.88 -8.64
C SER A 254 -11.51 1.30 -7.98
N ASN A 255 -11.59 1.95 -6.82
CA ASN A 255 -10.44 2.37 -6.02
C ASN A 255 -10.78 2.26 -4.53
N ILE A 256 -9.75 2.26 -3.66
CA ILE A 256 -9.97 2.28 -2.21
C ILE A 256 -10.69 3.58 -1.84
N GLY A 257 -11.84 3.43 -1.19
CA GLY A 257 -12.71 4.56 -0.85
C GLY A 257 -13.57 5.07 -2.02
N GLY A 258 -13.82 4.26 -3.06
CA GLY A 258 -14.66 4.63 -4.21
C GLY A 258 -16.02 5.24 -3.87
N LYS A 259 -16.69 4.81 -2.78
CA LYS A 259 -17.89 5.48 -2.25
C LYS A 259 -17.65 6.97 -2.00
N GLN A 260 -16.58 7.27 -1.27
CA GLN A 260 -16.24 8.63 -0.89
C GLN A 260 -15.86 9.48 -2.11
N ALA A 261 -15.15 8.88 -3.07
CA ALA A 261 -14.83 9.55 -4.33
C ALA A 261 -16.09 9.91 -5.12
N LEU A 262 -17.03 8.97 -5.32
CA LEU A 262 -18.29 9.24 -6.02
C LEU A 262 -19.15 10.32 -5.34
N GLU A 263 -19.32 10.25 -4.01
CA GLU A 263 -20.06 11.26 -3.24
C GLU A 263 -19.40 12.65 -3.35
N THR A 264 -18.07 12.69 -3.47
CA THR A 264 -17.32 13.94 -3.62
C THR A 264 -17.41 14.49 -5.04
N VAL A 265 -17.37 13.63 -6.06
CA VAL A 265 -17.61 14.03 -7.46
C VAL A 265 -19.00 14.63 -7.60
N GLN A 266 -20.05 13.97 -7.09
CA GLN A 266 -21.41 14.50 -7.12
C GLN A 266 -21.50 15.91 -6.49
N ARG A 267 -20.80 16.13 -5.38
CA ARG A 267 -20.83 17.41 -4.65
C ARG A 267 -19.98 18.49 -5.29
N LEU A 268 -18.79 18.14 -5.80
CA LEU A 268 -17.77 19.11 -6.21
C LEU A 268 -17.67 19.31 -7.71
N LEU A 269 -18.15 18.38 -8.55
CA LEU A 269 -18.09 18.55 -10.00
C LEU A 269 -18.71 19.87 -10.45
N PRO A 270 -19.93 20.26 -10.03
CA PRO A 270 -20.52 21.54 -10.45
C PRO A 270 -19.66 22.74 -10.04
N VAL A 271 -19.14 22.74 -8.82
CA VAL A 271 -18.32 23.83 -8.26
C VAL A 271 -16.98 23.94 -9.00
N LEU A 272 -16.28 22.83 -9.20
CA LEU A 272 -14.99 22.80 -9.88
C LEU A 272 -15.12 23.21 -11.36
N CYS A 273 -16.21 22.83 -12.02
CA CYS A 273 -16.47 23.24 -13.40
C CYS A 273 -16.83 24.73 -13.50
N GLN A 274 -17.70 25.23 -12.62
CA GLN A 274 -18.17 26.62 -12.68
C GLN A 274 -17.13 27.63 -12.21
N ASP A 275 -16.47 27.37 -11.08
CA ASP A 275 -15.59 28.35 -10.42
C ASP A 275 -14.15 28.27 -10.94
N HIS A 276 -13.74 27.13 -11.50
CA HIS A 276 -12.35 26.88 -11.89
C HIS A 276 -12.19 26.44 -13.35
N GLY A 277 -13.27 26.34 -14.11
CA GLY A 277 -13.23 25.99 -15.53
C GLY A 277 -12.77 24.56 -15.81
N LEU A 278 -12.74 23.68 -14.81
CA LEU A 278 -12.37 22.28 -15.02
C LEU A 278 -13.43 21.55 -15.84
N THR A 279 -13.00 20.63 -16.68
CA THR A 279 -13.91 19.74 -17.42
C THR A 279 -14.34 18.55 -16.56
N PRO A 280 -15.50 17.93 -16.84
CA PRO A 280 -15.90 16.69 -16.18
C PRO A 280 -14.82 15.60 -16.28
N ASP A 281 -14.14 15.48 -17.42
CA ASP A 281 -13.08 14.50 -17.64
C ASP A 281 -11.86 14.74 -16.72
N GLN A 282 -11.49 16.00 -16.49
CA GLN A 282 -10.44 16.34 -15.53
C GLN A 282 -10.86 16.00 -14.09
N VAL A 283 -12.11 16.27 -13.70
CA VAL A 283 -12.64 15.88 -12.38
C VAL A 283 -12.64 14.37 -12.21
N VAL A 284 -13.00 13.61 -13.25
CA VAL A 284 -12.93 12.14 -13.26
C VAL A 284 -11.48 11.68 -13.10
N ALA A 285 -10.54 12.23 -13.85
CA ALA A 285 -9.12 11.86 -13.76
C ALA A 285 -8.55 12.04 -12.35
N ILE A 286 -8.90 13.14 -11.66
CA ILE A 286 -8.51 13.39 -10.26
C ILE A 286 -9.15 12.37 -9.31
N ALA A 287 -10.42 12.02 -9.56
CA ALA A 287 -11.20 11.15 -8.68
C ALA A 287 -10.90 9.65 -8.87
N SER A 288 -10.43 9.23 -10.04
CA SER A 288 -10.11 7.84 -10.42
C SER A 288 -8.76 7.36 -9.88
N ASN A 289 -8.47 7.70 -8.62
CA ASN A 289 -7.27 7.30 -7.91
C ASN A 289 -7.62 6.94 -6.45
N ASP A 290 -6.76 6.15 -5.80
CA ASP A 290 -6.84 5.94 -4.36
C ASP A 290 -6.84 7.28 -3.61
N GLY A 291 -7.86 7.50 -2.79
CA GLY A 291 -8.04 8.77 -2.10
C GLY A 291 -8.57 9.91 -2.97
N GLY A 292 -9.24 9.64 -4.09
CA GLY A 292 -9.83 10.65 -5.00
C GLY A 292 -10.65 11.74 -4.31
N LYS A 293 -11.40 11.42 -3.24
CA LYS A 293 -12.05 12.44 -2.38
C LYS A 293 -11.08 13.51 -1.89
N GLN A 294 -9.94 13.07 -1.33
CA GLN A 294 -8.94 13.96 -0.75
C GLN A 294 -8.25 14.78 -1.83
N ALA A 295 -8.02 14.22 -3.01
CA ALA A 295 -7.47 14.93 -4.15
C ALA A 295 -8.42 16.05 -4.59
N LEU A 296 -9.71 15.74 -4.82
CA LEU A 296 -10.73 16.73 -5.21
C LEU A 296 -10.90 17.87 -4.19
N GLU A 297 -11.00 17.55 -2.90
CA GLU A 297 -11.11 18.56 -1.83
C GLU A 297 -9.86 19.46 -1.77
N THR A 298 -8.70 18.90 -2.10
CA THR A 298 -7.43 19.66 -2.13
C THR A 298 -7.33 20.52 -3.38
N VAL A 299 -7.77 20.04 -4.54
CA VAL A 299 -7.85 20.83 -5.78
C VAL A 299 -8.78 22.02 -5.57
N GLN A 300 -9.98 21.81 -5.03
CA GLN A 300 -10.90 22.91 -4.72
C GLN A 300 -10.25 23.98 -3.82
N ARG A 301 -9.47 23.55 -2.82
CA ARG A 301 -8.82 24.46 -1.86
C ARG A 301 -7.58 25.16 -2.42
N LEU A 302 -6.75 24.44 -3.18
CA LEU A 302 -5.41 24.89 -3.55
C LEU A 302 -5.30 25.39 -4.99
N LEU A 303 -6.23 25.05 -5.89
CA LEU A 303 -6.19 25.54 -7.27
C LEU A 303 -6.11 27.08 -7.31
N PRO A 304 -6.96 27.86 -6.60
CA PRO A 304 -6.85 29.32 -6.64
C PRO A 304 -5.49 29.83 -6.14
N VAL A 305 -4.97 29.25 -5.07
CA VAL A 305 -3.69 29.66 -4.45
C VAL A 305 -2.50 29.33 -5.35
N LEU A 306 -2.49 28.14 -5.96
CA LEU A 306 -1.41 27.72 -6.86
C LEU A 306 -1.43 28.53 -8.16
N CYS A 307 -2.61 28.88 -8.67
CA CYS A 307 -2.71 29.72 -9.87
C CYS A 307 -2.31 31.18 -9.58
N GLN A 308 -2.81 31.77 -8.49
CA GLN A 308 -2.59 33.19 -8.18
C GLN A 308 -1.17 33.46 -7.67
N ASP A 309 -0.70 32.67 -6.71
CA ASP A 309 0.56 32.98 -6.01
C ASP A 309 1.77 32.33 -6.67
N HIS A 310 1.57 31.22 -7.41
CA HIS A 310 2.66 30.43 -8.00
C HIS A 310 2.61 30.37 -9.53
N GLY A 311 1.65 31.06 -10.16
CA GLY A 311 1.54 31.17 -11.61
C GLY A 311 1.26 29.86 -12.34
N LEU A 312 0.78 28.82 -11.63
CA LEU A 312 0.43 27.54 -12.26
C LEU A 312 -0.87 27.63 -13.04
N THR A 313 -1.00 26.84 -14.09
CA THR A 313 -2.25 26.69 -14.83
C THR A 313 -3.18 25.67 -14.17
N PRO A 314 -4.51 25.78 -14.33
CA PRO A 314 -5.44 24.74 -13.91
C PRO A 314 -5.05 23.35 -14.44
N GLU A 315 -4.58 23.26 -15.68
CA GLU A 315 -4.13 22.02 -16.31
C GLU A 315 -2.94 21.39 -15.57
N GLN A 316 -1.97 22.19 -15.13
CA GLN A 316 -0.84 21.72 -14.32
C GLN A 316 -1.30 21.24 -12.94
N VAL A 317 -2.25 21.94 -12.30
CA VAL A 317 -2.84 21.50 -11.03
C VAL A 317 -3.57 20.17 -11.17
N VAL A 318 -4.33 20.00 -12.26
CA VAL A 318 -5.00 18.73 -12.60
C VAL A 318 -3.97 17.62 -12.82
N ALA A 319 -2.89 17.87 -13.57
CA ALA A 319 -1.85 16.88 -13.83
C ALA A 319 -1.19 16.39 -12.54
N ILE A 320 -0.91 17.29 -11.59
CA ILE A 320 -0.37 16.93 -10.26
C ILE A 320 -1.38 16.09 -9.46
N ALA A 321 -2.66 16.48 -9.50
CA ALA A 321 -3.72 15.87 -8.70
C ALA A 321 -4.19 14.51 -9.20
N SER A 322 -4.01 14.21 -10.50
CA SER A 322 -4.51 13.01 -11.17
C SER A 322 -3.63 11.77 -10.99
N ASN A 323 -2.97 11.65 -9.83
CA ASN A 323 -2.10 10.53 -9.47
C ASN A 323 -2.40 10.03 -8.05
N GLY A 324 -1.93 8.83 -7.73
CA GLY A 324 -1.93 8.28 -6.39
C GLY A 324 -1.27 9.24 -5.40
N GLY A 325 -2.04 9.73 -4.43
CA GLY A 325 -1.57 10.72 -3.46
C GLY A 325 -1.55 12.17 -3.95
N GLY A 326 -2.35 12.53 -4.97
CA GLY A 326 -2.45 13.88 -5.53
C GLY A 326 -2.63 15.00 -4.48
N LYS A 327 -3.39 14.77 -3.40
CA LYS A 327 -3.46 15.71 -2.25
C LYS A 327 -2.08 16.07 -1.72
N GLN A 328 -1.27 15.04 -1.45
CA GLN A 328 0.06 15.20 -0.86
C GLN A 328 1.01 15.88 -1.86
N ALA A 329 0.89 15.57 -3.15
CA ALA A 329 1.67 16.23 -4.19
C ALA A 329 1.35 17.74 -4.25
N LEU A 330 0.07 18.12 -4.32
CA LEU A 330 -0.37 19.53 -4.32
C LEU A 330 0.09 20.31 -3.09
N GLU A 331 -0.10 19.76 -1.88
CA GLU A 331 0.37 20.38 -0.63
C GLU A 331 1.90 20.56 -0.62
N THR A 332 2.62 19.63 -1.26
CA THR A 332 4.08 19.69 -1.36
C THR A 332 4.54 20.70 -2.40
N VAL A 333 3.86 20.80 -3.55
CA VAL A 333 4.12 21.83 -4.57
C VAL A 333 3.91 23.22 -3.96
N GLN A 334 2.79 23.45 -3.28
CA GLN A 334 2.54 24.73 -2.60
C GLN A 334 3.68 25.10 -1.64
N ARG A 335 4.19 24.14 -0.88
CA ARG A 335 5.25 24.37 0.11
C ARG A 335 6.64 24.52 -0.50
N LEU A 336 6.97 23.73 -1.52
CA LEU A 336 8.33 23.56 -2.03
C LEU A 336 8.61 24.30 -3.33
N LEU A 337 7.61 24.68 -4.12
CA LEU A 337 7.84 25.41 -5.37
C LEU A 337 8.68 26.68 -5.15
N PRO A 338 8.37 27.57 -4.18
CA PRO A 338 9.20 28.75 -3.96
C PRO A 338 10.63 28.41 -3.56
N VAL A 339 10.82 27.38 -2.72
CA VAL A 339 12.14 26.95 -2.24
C VAL A 339 12.97 26.37 -3.37
N LEU A 340 12.38 25.50 -4.19
CA LEU A 340 13.07 24.85 -5.31
C LEU A 340 13.44 25.86 -6.40
N CYS A 341 12.57 26.83 -6.67
CA CYS A 341 12.88 27.89 -7.63
C CYS A 341 13.98 28.83 -7.12
N GLN A 342 13.88 29.29 -5.86
CA GLN A 342 14.81 30.29 -5.33
C GLN A 342 16.19 29.70 -4.97
N ALA A 343 16.22 28.53 -4.30
CA ALA A 343 17.45 27.95 -3.80
C ALA A 343 18.17 27.07 -4.82
N HIS A 344 17.44 26.55 -5.82
CA HIS A 344 18.00 25.58 -6.76
C HIS A 344 17.80 25.94 -8.23
N GLY A 345 17.18 27.10 -8.52
CA GLY A 345 17.02 27.61 -9.89
C GLY A 345 16.11 26.75 -10.77
N LEU A 346 15.26 25.90 -10.18
CA LEU A 346 14.30 25.12 -10.94
C LEU A 346 13.16 26.01 -11.46
N THR A 347 12.61 25.67 -12.62
CA THR A 347 11.43 26.35 -13.14
C THR A 347 10.15 25.76 -12.54
N PRO A 348 9.04 26.53 -12.47
CA PRO A 348 7.74 25.99 -12.08
C PRO A 348 7.35 24.74 -12.91
N ASP A 349 7.62 24.75 -14.22
CA ASP A 349 7.32 23.60 -15.09
C ASP A 349 8.12 22.35 -14.71
N GLN A 350 9.38 22.49 -14.30
CA GLN A 350 10.18 21.36 -13.81
C GLN A 350 9.61 20.81 -12.50
N VAL A 351 9.18 21.68 -11.58
CA VAL A 351 8.54 21.28 -10.32
C VAL A 351 7.22 20.54 -10.59
N VAL A 352 6.40 21.06 -11.51
CA VAL A 352 5.15 20.41 -11.95
C VAL A 352 5.44 19.05 -12.56
N ALA A 353 6.43 18.94 -13.45
CA ALA A 353 6.80 17.68 -14.08
C ALA A 353 7.17 16.62 -13.03
N ILE A 354 8.03 16.96 -12.07
CA ILE A 354 8.40 16.05 -10.95
C ILE A 354 7.18 15.65 -10.11
N ALA A 355 6.25 16.57 -9.90
CA ALA A 355 5.07 16.34 -9.06
C ALA A 355 3.95 15.54 -9.74
N SER A 356 3.94 15.46 -11.07
CA SER A 356 2.87 14.86 -11.89
C SER A 356 3.04 13.35 -12.09
N HIS A 357 3.45 12.65 -11.03
CA HIS A 357 3.66 11.20 -11.00
C HIS A 357 3.19 10.62 -9.66
N ASP A 358 2.99 9.31 -9.61
CA ASP A 358 2.72 8.61 -8.37
C ASP A 358 3.86 8.84 -7.37
N GLY A 359 3.51 9.35 -6.19
CA GLY A 359 4.49 9.72 -5.18
C GLY A 359 5.23 11.04 -5.46
N GLY A 360 4.67 11.96 -6.24
CA GLY A 360 5.26 13.29 -6.54
C GLY A 360 5.75 14.07 -5.30
N LYS A 361 5.06 13.98 -4.16
CA LYS A 361 5.56 14.50 -2.86
C LYS A 361 6.95 13.99 -2.53
N GLN A 362 7.12 12.67 -2.61
CA GLN A 362 8.38 12.00 -2.27
C GLN A 362 9.49 12.39 -3.24
N ALA A 363 9.17 12.52 -4.52
CA ALA A 363 10.11 12.98 -5.52
C ALA A 363 10.58 14.41 -5.23
N LEU A 364 9.67 15.37 -5.00
CA LEU A 364 10.01 16.75 -4.67
C LEU A 364 10.84 16.90 -3.39
N GLU A 365 10.45 16.21 -2.31
CA GLU A 365 11.21 16.21 -1.05
C GLU A 365 12.62 15.63 -1.24
N THR A 366 12.77 14.65 -2.14
CA THR A 366 14.06 14.04 -2.45
C THR A 366 14.92 14.93 -3.33
N VAL A 367 14.33 15.61 -4.33
CA VAL A 367 15.02 16.63 -5.13
C VAL A 367 15.56 17.73 -4.21
N GLN A 368 14.73 18.29 -3.33
CA GLN A 368 15.17 19.31 -2.38
C GLN A 368 16.38 18.84 -1.55
N ARG A 369 16.36 17.59 -1.08
CA ARG A 369 17.41 17.03 -0.21
C ARG A 369 18.68 16.66 -0.98
N LEU A 370 18.56 16.04 -2.15
CA LEU A 370 19.67 15.40 -2.86
C LEU A 370 20.24 16.25 -3.98
N LEU A 371 19.51 17.23 -4.50
CA LEU A 371 20.00 18.06 -5.60
C LEU A 371 21.34 18.75 -5.27
N PRO A 372 21.55 19.36 -4.08
CA PRO A 372 22.86 19.94 -3.75
C PRO A 372 23.98 18.90 -3.75
N VAL A 373 23.72 17.71 -3.19
CA VAL A 373 24.70 16.62 -3.08
C VAL A 373 25.05 16.05 -4.46
N LEU A 374 24.05 15.80 -5.30
CA LEU A 374 24.24 15.30 -6.65
C LEU A 374 25.02 16.28 -7.53
N CYS A 375 24.79 17.59 -7.35
CA CYS A 375 25.54 18.60 -8.08
C CYS A 375 26.98 18.76 -7.57
N GLN A 376 27.19 18.81 -6.25
CA GLN A 376 28.50 19.09 -5.65
C GLN A 376 29.43 17.87 -5.68
N ASP A 377 28.92 16.70 -5.32
CA ASP A 377 29.74 15.50 -5.10
C ASP A 377 29.81 14.62 -6.35
N HIS A 378 28.82 14.71 -7.23
CA HIS A 378 28.70 13.84 -8.40
C HIS A 378 28.69 14.59 -9.74
N GLY A 379 28.82 15.92 -9.72
CA GLY A 379 28.94 16.75 -10.92
C GLY A 379 27.69 16.77 -11.80
N LEU A 380 26.54 16.32 -11.30
CA LEU A 380 25.30 16.34 -12.07
C LEU A 380 24.74 17.75 -12.18
N THR A 381 24.05 18.04 -13.29
CA THR A 381 23.33 19.29 -13.47
C THR A 381 21.92 19.22 -12.86
N PRO A 382 21.32 20.36 -12.49
CA PRO A 382 19.92 20.37 -12.05
C PRO A 382 18.95 19.78 -13.06
N ALA A 383 19.19 20.00 -14.37
CA ALA A 383 18.39 19.41 -15.42
C ALA A 383 18.45 17.87 -15.43
N GLN A 384 19.61 17.28 -15.18
CA GLN A 384 19.76 15.83 -15.09
C GLN A 384 19.06 15.27 -13.85
N ALA A 385 19.17 15.94 -12.70
CA ALA A 385 18.44 15.53 -11.51
C ALA A 385 16.91 15.62 -11.70
N VAL A 386 16.42 16.65 -12.41
CA VAL A 386 15.00 16.76 -12.80
C VAL A 386 14.61 15.62 -13.72
N ALA A 387 15.42 15.27 -14.73
CA ALA A 387 15.13 14.17 -15.65
C ALA A 387 14.99 12.82 -14.92
N ILE A 388 15.86 12.54 -13.95
CA ILE A 388 15.79 11.35 -13.11
C ILE A 388 14.51 11.36 -12.25
N ALA A 389 14.18 12.52 -11.68
CA ALA A 389 13.05 12.68 -10.77
C ALA A 389 11.69 12.68 -11.47
N ASN A 390 11.63 13.08 -12.74
CA ASN A 390 10.41 13.23 -13.55
C ASN A 390 9.90 11.88 -14.08
N ASN A 391 9.77 10.89 -13.20
CA ASN A 391 9.28 9.56 -13.50
C ASN A 391 8.59 8.96 -12.27
N ASN A 392 7.70 7.99 -12.48
CA ASN A 392 7.19 7.15 -11.41
C ASN A 392 8.35 6.51 -10.62
N GLY A 393 8.38 6.75 -9.31
CA GLY A 393 9.48 6.30 -8.45
C GLY A 393 10.73 7.18 -8.50
N GLY A 394 10.66 8.43 -8.96
CA GLY A 394 11.80 9.35 -9.06
C GLY A 394 12.63 9.50 -7.78
N LYS A 395 12.01 9.44 -6.58
CA LYS A 395 12.74 9.35 -5.30
C LYS A 395 13.73 8.19 -5.29
N GLN A 396 13.25 7.00 -5.64
CA GLN A 396 14.05 5.78 -5.60
C GLN A 396 15.16 5.84 -6.64
N ALA A 397 14.91 6.40 -7.82
CA ALA A 397 15.92 6.61 -8.83
C ALA A 397 17.02 7.56 -8.33
N LEU A 398 16.68 8.73 -7.77
CA LEU A 398 17.66 9.68 -7.22
C LEU A 398 18.51 9.09 -6.08
N GLU A 399 17.88 8.40 -5.13
CA GLU A 399 18.59 7.73 -4.02
C GLU A 399 19.54 6.63 -4.55
N THR A 400 19.14 5.95 -5.63
CA THR A 400 19.94 4.90 -6.25
C THR A 400 21.11 5.48 -7.05
N VAL A 401 20.90 6.59 -7.78
CA VAL A 401 21.97 7.32 -8.46
C VAL A 401 23.01 7.81 -7.47
N GLN A 402 22.59 8.45 -6.37
CA GLN A 402 23.52 8.89 -5.32
C GLN A 402 24.39 7.72 -4.79
N ARG A 403 23.78 6.55 -4.60
CA ARG A 403 24.47 5.36 -4.07
C ARG A 403 25.38 4.67 -5.09
N LEU A 404 24.94 4.54 -6.34
CA LEU A 404 25.57 3.67 -7.34
C LEU A 404 26.42 4.42 -8.37
N LEU A 405 26.23 5.73 -8.56
CA LEU A 405 27.02 6.51 -9.51
C LEU A 405 28.52 6.40 -9.24
N PRO A 406 29.03 6.50 -7.99
CA PRO A 406 30.46 6.34 -7.73
C PRO A 406 30.99 4.96 -8.15
N VAL A 407 30.29 3.89 -7.80
CA VAL A 407 30.66 2.50 -8.11
C VAL A 407 30.65 2.27 -9.62
N LEU A 408 29.59 2.69 -10.31
CA LEU A 408 29.45 2.53 -11.77
C LEU A 408 30.54 3.28 -12.55
N CYS A 409 30.93 4.47 -12.09
CA CYS A 409 31.97 5.25 -12.75
C CYS A 409 33.37 4.71 -12.44
N GLN A 410 33.66 4.39 -11.17
CA GLN A 410 35.00 3.98 -10.73
C GLN A 410 35.34 2.54 -11.11
N ASP A 411 34.40 1.61 -10.92
CA ASP A 411 34.68 0.18 -11.05
C ASP A 411 34.35 -0.34 -12.45
N HIS A 412 33.42 0.31 -13.15
CA HIS A 412 32.90 -0.16 -14.43
C HIS A 412 33.06 0.82 -15.60
N GLY A 413 33.62 2.01 -15.34
CA GLY A 413 33.98 2.99 -16.38
C GLY A 413 32.78 3.63 -17.09
N LEU A 414 31.57 3.58 -16.51
CA LEU A 414 30.42 4.32 -17.06
C LEU A 414 30.60 5.82 -16.85
N THR A 415 30.03 6.62 -17.74
CA THR A 415 29.98 8.07 -17.56
C THR A 415 28.77 8.48 -16.71
N PRO A 416 28.82 9.62 -16.00
CA PRO A 416 27.66 10.16 -15.29
C PRO A 416 26.43 10.31 -16.21
N ASP A 417 26.63 10.71 -17.47
CA ASP A 417 25.56 10.85 -18.45
C ASP A 417 24.89 9.51 -18.79
N GLN A 418 25.66 8.42 -18.89
CA GLN A 418 25.11 7.08 -19.08
C GLN A 418 24.29 6.63 -17.87
N VAL A 419 24.77 6.89 -16.65
CA VAL A 419 24.04 6.58 -15.42
C VAL A 419 22.73 7.38 -15.35
N VAL A 420 22.77 8.68 -15.69
CA VAL A 420 21.58 9.54 -15.77
C VAL A 420 20.60 9.01 -16.81
N ALA A 421 21.08 8.62 -18.00
CA ALA A 421 20.23 8.10 -19.07
C ALA A 421 19.48 6.83 -18.65
N ILE A 422 20.16 5.91 -17.97
CA ILE A 422 19.53 4.69 -17.42
C ILE A 422 18.48 5.07 -16.37
N ALA A 423 18.83 5.99 -15.46
CA ALA A 423 17.99 6.36 -14.34
C ALA A 423 16.77 7.21 -14.72
N SER A 424 16.80 7.90 -15.87
CA SER A 424 15.75 8.83 -16.33
C SER A 424 14.56 8.14 -17.01
N ASN A 425 14.24 6.92 -16.58
CA ASN A 425 13.12 6.12 -17.10
C ASN A 425 12.25 5.60 -15.97
N GLY A 426 11.01 5.22 -16.30
CA GLY A 426 10.15 4.46 -15.39
C GLY A 426 10.86 3.19 -14.91
N GLY A 427 11.09 3.08 -13.59
CA GLY A 427 11.86 1.97 -13.01
C GLY A 427 13.38 2.14 -12.97
N GLY A 428 13.91 3.37 -13.13
CA GLY A 428 15.35 3.65 -13.16
C GLY A 428 16.18 3.05 -12.01
N LYS A 429 15.62 2.91 -10.81
CA LYS A 429 16.27 2.16 -9.71
C LYS A 429 16.59 0.72 -10.11
N GLN A 430 15.60 0.00 -10.64
CA GLN A 430 15.75 -1.40 -11.03
C GLN A 430 16.72 -1.55 -12.19
N ALA A 431 16.68 -0.63 -13.15
CA ALA A 431 17.62 -0.61 -14.27
C ALA A 431 19.08 -0.44 -13.80
N LEU A 432 19.33 0.49 -12.87
CA LEU A 432 20.66 0.67 -12.28
C LEU A 432 21.11 -0.54 -11.45
N GLU A 433 20.22 -1.12 -10.64
CA GLU A 433 20.52 -2.30 -9.84
C GLU A 433 20.82 -3.53 -10.74
N SER A 434 20.08 -3.70 -11.84
CA SER A 434 20.31 -4.76 -12.85
C SER A 434 21.65 -4.58 -13.55
N ILE A 435 21.96 -3.35 -14.00
CA ILE A 435 23.26 -3.01 -14.62
C ILE A 435 24.42 -3.35 -13.67
N VAL A 436 24.33 -2.94 -12.39
CA VAL A 436 25.38 -3.25 -11.41
C VAL A 436 25.54 -4.75 -11.23
N ALA A 437 24.43 -5.49 -11.11
CA ALA A 437 24.47 -6.94 -10.97
C ALA A 437 25.14 -7.60 -12.17
N GLN A 438 24.80 -7.16 -13.40
CA GLN A 438 25.35 -7.69 -14.64
C GLN A 438 26.84 -7.35 -14.84
N LEU A 439 27.27 -6.14 -14.44
CA LEU A 439 28.68 -5.74 -14.54
C LEU A 439 29.54 -6.40 -13.45
N SER A 440 28.96 -6.70 -12.29
CA SER A 440 29.65 -7.38 -11.19
C SER A 440 29.74 -8.89 -11.39
N CYS A 441 28.69 -9.50 -11.97
CA CYS A 441 28.60 -10.93 -12.25
C CYS A 441 27.93 -11.14 -13.60
N PRO A 442 28.69 -11.13 -14.71
CA PRO A 442 28.10 -11.21 -16.05
C PRO A 442 27.35 -12.52 -16.29
N ASP A 443 26.07 -12.42 -16.61
CA ASP A 443 25.32 -13.54 -17.19
C ASP A 443 26.01 -14.00 -18.50
N PRO A 444 26.27 -15.31 -18.68
CA PRO A 444 26.88 -15.86 -19.89
C PRO A 444 26.20 -15.43 -21.20
N ALA A 445 24.88 -15.20 -21.18
CA ALA A 445 24.12 -14.79 -22.36
C ALA A 445 24.41 -13.35 -22.82
N LEU A 446 24.90 -12.50 -21.90
CA LEU A 446 25.14 -11.07 -22.13
C LEU A 446 26.62 -10.70 -22.03
N ALA A 447 27.50 -11.64 -21.65
CA ALA A 447 28.94 -11.44 -21.53
C ALA A 447 29.64 -10.98 -22.82
N ALA A 448 29.01 -11.18 -23.99
CA ALA A 448 29.52 -10.72 -25.28
C ALA A 448 29.21 -9.25 -25.61
N LEU A 449 28.33 -8.60 -24.82
CA LEU A 449 27.94 -7.21 -25.05
C LEU A 449 28.93 -6.24 -24.41
N THR A 450 29.14 -5.11 -25.08
CA THR A 450 29.91 -3.99 -24.52
C THR A 450 29.06 -3.24 -23.49
N ASN A 451 29.72 -2.49 -22.60
CA ASN A 451 29.03 -1.64 -21.62
C ASN A 451 28.05 -0.67 -22.31
N ASP A 452 28.41 -0.10 -23.46
CA ASP A 452 27.52 0.79 -24.22
C ASP A 452 26.27 0.07 -24.73
N HIS A 453 26.38 -1.20 -25.14
CA HIS A 453 25.22 -2.00 -25.51
C HIS A 453 24.34 -2.32 -24.31
N LEU A 454 24.93 -2.64 -23.15
CA LEU A 454 24.19 -2.87 -21.91
C LEU A 454 23.46 -1.60 -21.45
N VAL A 455 24.11 -0.44 -21.52
CA VAL A 455 23.49 0.87 -21.23
C VAL A 455 22.32 1.13 -22.17
N ALA A 456 22.49 0.91 -23.48
CA ALA A 456 21.42 1.10 -24.45
C ALA A 456 20.21 0.19 -24.17
N LEU A 457 20.45 -1.09 -23.82
CA LEU A 457 19.39 -2.02 -23.44
C LEU A 457 18.68 -1.60 -22.15
N ALA A 458 19.43 -1.16 -21.14
CA ALA A 458 18.85 -0.69 -19.88
C ALA A 458 17.99 0.57 -20.08
N CYS A 459 18.38 1.48 -20.98
CA CYS A 459 17.57 2.64 -21.35
C CYS A 459 16.29 2.28 -22.11
N LEU A 460 16.25 1.13 -22.81
CA LEU A 460 15.08 0.69 -23.59
C LEU A 460 14.04 -0.09 -22.78
N GLY A 461 14.43 -0.74 -21.68
CA GLY A 461 13.51 -1.62 -20.93
C GLY A 461 13.89 -2.00 -19.50
N GLY A 462 15.03 -1.52 -18.97
CA GLY A 462 15.36 -1.55 -17.54
C GLY A 462 15.47 -2.90 -16.83
N ARG A 463 15.36 -4.04 -17.52
CA ARG A 463 15.60 -5.38 -16.94
C ARG A 463 16.62 -6.16 -17.72
#